data_AF-A0A3A5VRG6-F1
#
_entry.id   AF-A0A3A5VRG6-F1
#
_cell.length_a   1.000
_cell.length_b   1.000
_cell.length_c   1.000
_cell.angle_alpha   90.00
_cell.angle_beta   90.00
_cell.angle_gamma   90.00
#
_symmetry.space_group_name_H-M   'P 1'
#
loop_
_entity.id
_entity.type
_entity.pdbx_description
1 polymer ?
#
loop_
_entity_poly.entity_id
_entity_poly.type
_entity_poly.pdbx_seq_one_letter_code
_entity_poly.pdbx_strand_id
1 'polypeptide(L)' 'MGSVYPLWIEKLVFLALLASSIYCGILLQDYLSGALLWLSWICLLPILMLVLTEAIGRLVQSIHTK' A
#
# COMPACT_ATOMS: atom_id res chain seq x y z
N MET A 1 16.99 -4.31 26.76
CA MET A 1 16.44 -5.38 25.89
C MET A 1 14.94 -5.18 25.89
N GLY A 2 14.29 -4.58 24.92
CA GLY A 2 14.48 -4.58 23.48
C GLY A 2 13.06 -4.71 22.95
N SER A 3 12.38 -3.59 22.72
CA SER A 3 11.06 -3.60 22.10
C SER A 3 11.26 -4.17 20.70
N VAL A 4 10.86 -5.43 20.50
CA VAL A 4 11.03 -6.11 19.22
C VAL A 4 10.20 -5.34 18.20
N TYR A 5 10.86 -4.75 17.23
CA TYR A 5 10.20 -4.04 16.15
C TYR A 5 9.13 -4.95 15.51
N PRO A 6 7.85 -4.57 15.54
CA PRO A 6 6.77 -5.48 15.21
C PRO A 6 6.59 -5.62 13.68
N LEU A 7 7.46 -6.40 13.03
CA LEU A 7 7.40 -6.70 11.59
C LEU A 7 6.04 -7.22 11.12
N TRP A 8 5.27 -7.85 12.01
CA TRP A 8 3.93 -8.33 11.70
C TRP A 8 2.96 -7.21 11.30
N ILE A 9 3.13 -6.00 11.85
CA ILE A 9 2.29 -4.85 11.53
C ILE A 9 2.51 -4.43 10.08
N GLU A 10 3.76 -4.33 9.63
CA GLU A 10 4.07 -4.00 8.23
C GLU A 10 3.53 -5.05 7.25
N LYS A 11 3.58 -6.34 7.61
CA LYS A 11 3.02 -7.41 6.77
C LYS A 11 1.49 -7.33 6.65
N LEU A 12 0.80 -7.04 7.76
CA LEU A 12 -0.66 -6.85 7.74
C LEU A 12 -1.07 -5.63 6.92
N VAL A 13 -0.33 -4.53 7.08
CA VAL A 13 -0.53 -3.30 6.30
C VAL A 13 -0.33 -3.56 4.82
N PHE A 14 0.72 -4.28 4.43
CA PHE A 14 0.98 -4.62 3.04
C PHE A 14 -0.16 -5.45 2.44
N LEU A 15 -0.65 -6.47 3.16
CA LEU A 15 -1.79 -7.28 2.70
C LEU A 15 -3.07 -6.46 2.59
N ALA A 16 -3.34 -5.56 3.53
CA ALA A 16 -4.49 -4.67 3.50
C ALA A 16 -4.43 -3.68 2.31
N LEU A 17 -3.26 -3.12 2.05
CA LEU A 17 -3.02 -2.24 0.90
C LEU A 17 -3.16 -2.99 -0.42
N LEU A 18 -2.69 -4.24 -0.50
CA LEU A 18 -2.83 -5.07 -1.69
C LEU A 18 -4.31 -5.35 -1.99
N ALA A 19 -5.08 -5.80 -0.98
CA ALA A 19 -6.51 -6.04 -1.14
C ALA A 19 -7.27 -4.76 -1.53
N SER A 20 -6.92 -3.63 -0.90
CA SER A 20 -7.50 -2.32 -1.22
C SER A 20 -7.15 -1.85 -2.64
N SER A 21 -5.93 -2.12 -3.10
CA SER A 21 -5.46 -1.79 -4.44
C SER A 21 -6.23 -2.59 -5.51
N ILE A 22 -6.46 -3.88 -5.28
CA ILE A 22 -7.29 -4.72 -6.16
C ILE A 22 -8.73 -4.20 -6.20
N TYR A 23 -9.33 -3.94 -5.04
CA TYR A 23 -10.70 -3.42 -4.97
C TYR A 23 -10.85 -2.06 -5.65
N CYS A 24 -9.93 -1.13 -5.37
CA CYS A 24 -9.88 0.18 -6.02
C CYS A 24 -9.72 0.03 -7.53
N GLY A 25 -8.88 -0.92 -7.96
CA GLY A 25 -8.72 -1.26 -9.36
C GLY A 25 -10.02 -1.70 -10.03
N ILE A 26 -10.82 -2.54 -9.38
CA ILE A 26 -12.13 -2.99 -9.89
C ILE A 26 -13.09 -1.79 -10.01
N LEU A 27 -13.20 -0.97 -8.98
CA LEU A 27 -14.04 0.25 -9.02
C LEU A 27 -13.61 1.22 -10.12
N LEU A 28 -12.31 1.31 -10.39
CA LEU A 28 -11.78 2.20 -11.41
C LEU A 28 -12.27 1.84 -12.82
N GLN A 29 -12.65 0.58 -13.05
CA GLN A 29 -13.20 0.12 -14.33
C GLN A 29 -14.56 0.78 -14.65
N ASP A 30 -15.30 1.23 -13.63
CA ASP A 30 -16.59 1.91 -13.83
C ASP A 30 -16.41 3.36 -14.31
N TYR A 31 -15.23 3.96 -14.09
CA TYR A 31 -14.97 5.37 -14.39
C TYR A 31 -13.96 5.57 -15.53
N LEU A 32 -13.04 4.62 -15.72
CA LEU A 32 -11.96 4.70 -16.71
C LEU A 32 -11.98 3.51 -17.65
N SER A 33 -11.66 3.76 -18.92
CA SER A 33 -11.59 2.72 -19.96
C SER A 33 -10.32 2.86 -20.80
N GLY A 34 -9.96 1.77 -21.49
CA GLY A 34 -8.83 1.74 -22.42
C GLY A 34 -7.48 2.00 -21.75
N ALA A 35 -6.62 2.79 -22.41
CA ALA A 35 -5.22 3.00 -22.00
C ALA A 35 -5.07 3.63 -20.60
N LEU A 36 -6.00 4.51 -20.20
CA LEU A 36 -5.99 5.15 -18.88
C LEU A 36 -6.23 4.16 -17.74
N LEU A 37 -7.10 3.18 -17.95
CA LEU A 37 -7.34 2.10 -16.98
C LEU A 37 -6.09 1.22 -16.81
N TRP A 38 -5.45 0.87 -17.91
CA TRP A 38 -4.19 0.11 -17.88
C TRP A 38 -3.06 0.87 -17.19
N LEU A 39 -2.94 2.18 -17.44
CA LEU A 39 -1.90 3.01 -16.85
C LEU A 39 -2.11 3.20 -15.34
N SER A 40 -3.37 3.31 -14.90
CA SER A 40 -3.71 3.37 -13.48
C SER A 40 -3.47 2.04 -12.76
N TRP A 41 -3.81 0.90 -13.37
CA TRP A 41 -3.56 -0.43 -12.81
C TRP A 41 -2.09 -0.83 -12.74
N ILE A 42 -1.31 -0.56 -13.80
CA ILE A 42 0.08 -1.04 -13.89
C ILE A 42 1.06 -0.07 -13.22
N CYS A 43 0.82 1.24 -13.31
CA CYS A 43 1.75 2.23 -12.77
C CYS A 43 1.22 2.90 -11.50
N LEU A 44 0.03 3.50 -11.55
CA LEU A 44 -0.41 4.41 -10.49
C LEU A 44 -0.71 3.67 -9.17
N LEU A 45 -1.49 2.59 -9.23
CA LEU A 45 -1.87 1.79 -8.07
C LEU A 45 -0.66 1.11 -7.41
N PRO A 46 0.27 0.47 -8.15
CA PRO A 46 1.48 -0.10 -7.55
C PRO A 46 2.42 0.93 -6.93
N ILE A 47 2.62 2.08 -7.59
CA ILE A 47 3.45 3.16 -7.03
C ILE A 47 2.82 3.69 -5.74
N LEU A 48 1.51 3.93 -5.75
CA LEU A 48 0.78 4.40 -4.57
C LEU A 48 0.87 3.39 -3.42
N MET A 49 0.75 2.10 -3.73
CA MET A 49 0.92 1.03 -2.75
C MET A 49 2.32 1.05 -2.11
N LEU A 50 3.38 1.21 -2.91
CA LEU A 50 4.76 1.29 -2.42
C LEU A 50 4.97 2.50 -1.50
N VAL A 51 4.54 3.69 -1.93
CA VAL A 51 4.68 4.92 -1.14
C VAL A 51 3.94 4.80 0.19
N LEU A 52 2.72 4.26 0.19
CA LEU A 52 1.95 4.06 1.42
C LEU A 52 2.61 3.05 2.35
N THR A 53 3.15 1.95 1.80
CA THR A 53 3.86 0.94 2.59
C THR A 53 5.10 1.54 3.24
N GLU A 54 5.90 2.32 2.51
CA GLU A 54 7.08 3.00 3.04
C GLU A 54 6.72 4.06 4.08
N ALA A 55 5.66 4.85 3.83
CA ALA A 55 5.20 5.87 4.77
C ALA A 55 4.78 5.24 6.11
N ILE A 56 4.03 4.14 6.06
CA ILE A 56 3.58 3.43 7.26
C ILE A 56 4.78 2.78 7.97
N GLY A 57 5.72 2.17 7.24
CA GLY A 57 6.95 1.64 7.81
C GLY A 57 7.74 2.70 8.58
N ARG A 58 7.92 3.89 7.99
CA ARG A 58 8.58 5.03 8.66
C ARG A 58 7.82 5.52 9.89
N LEU A 59 6.48 5.55 9.85
CA LEU A 59 5.66 5.91 11.01
C LEU A 59 5.79 4.88 12.14
N VAL A 60 5.70 3.59 11.84
CA VAL A 60 5.85 2.51 12.83
C VAL A 60 7.25 2.55 13.46
N GLN A 61 8.30 2.76 12.65
CA GLN A 61 9.67 2.94 13.12
C GLN A 61 9.81 4.17 14.03
N SER A 62 9.23 5.31 13.66
CA SER A 62 9.29 6.53 14.47
C SER A 62 8.63 6.39 15.85
N ILE A 63 7.67 5.47 15.99
CA ILE A 63 6.97 5.21 17.26
C ILE A 63 7.77 4.23 18.13
N HIS A 64 8.39 3.21 17.52
CA HIS A 64 9.07 2.13 18.24
C HIS A 64 10.57 2.37 18.48
N THR A 65 11.21 3.20 17.66
CA THR A 65 12.59 3.65 17.79
C THR A 65 12.58 5.12 18.22
N LYS A 66 12.36 5.35 19.52
CA LYS A 66 12.79 6.60 20.19
C LYS A 66 14.08 6.35 20.94
#